data_AF-A0A4Y9YP27-F1
#
_entry.id   AF-A0A4Y9YP27-F1
#
_cell.length_a   1.000
_cell.length_b   1.000
_cell.length_c   1.000
_cell.angle_alpha   90.00
_cell.angle_beta   90.00
_cell.angle_gamma   90.00
#
_symmetry.space_group_name_H-M   'P 1'
#
loop_
_entity.id
_entity.type
_entity.pdbx_description
1 polymer ?
#
loop_
_entity_poly.entity_id
_entity_poly.type
_entity_poly.pdbx_seq_one_letter_code
_entity_poly.pdbx_strand_id
1 'polypeptide(L)'
;MSHNAGSVMFAAHQDATRFAGAGHVDLKNIGEAEARKLMSAEHKALGYRPPPGSLAATAQAEAAKHPDASANTPEQALEQAAIEDAIRIQSLKSIDVDQAQASSAKHPDASSGLPSHELKRAAIEDAAQIAKLEGERGVPLSQVGIGIETAALTKAAVEDARAIETRRQETVDANGTAVPADVNVNTTTADEAHALQSEEHKTLGYRPPTGSLAAQAQSGVDKRAQEPVTKELAAEIQGQEHKAVGHLPESGSLAATAQSLADKNANDGGDRTLGDVGL
;
A
#
# COMPACT_ATOMS: atom_id res chain seq x y z
N MET A 1 -1.74 -39.63 -44.00
CA MET A 1 -2.27 -38.30 -44.35
C MET A 1 -2.15 -37.40 -43.12
N SER A 2 -1.30 -36.37 -43.18
CA SER A 2 -0.90 -35.55 -42.03
C SER A 2 -1.96 -34.47 -41.75
N HIS A 3 -2.56 -34.50 -40.56
CA HIS A 3 -3.63 -33.59 -40.13
C HIS A 3 -3.12 -32.27 -39.53
N ASN A 4 -1.79 -32.00 -39.59
CA ASN A 4 -1.19 -30.85 -38.90
C ASN A 4 -0.96 -29.61 -39.78
N ALA A 5 -1.10 -29.71 -41.10
CA ALA A 5 -0.80 -28.59 -42.00
C ALA A 5 -1.74 -27.38 -41.81
N GLY A 6 -3.01 -27.60 -41.48
CA GLY A 6 -3.98 -26.53 -41.25
C GLY A 6 -3.73 -25.74 -39.96
N SER A 7 -3.26 -26.41 -38.90
CA SER A 7 -3.00 -25.78 -37.60
C SER A 7 -1.78 -24.84 -37.66
N VAL A 8 -0.74 -25.24 -38.39
CA VAL A 8 0.48 -24.42 -38.54
C VAL A 8 0.22 -23.16 -39.36
N MET A 9 -0.59 -23.24 -40.43
CA MET A 9 -0.97 -22.02 -41.18
C MET A 9 -1.82 -21.07 -40.35
N PHE A 10 -2.76 -21.59 -39.54
CA PHE A 10 -3.60 -20.74 -38.70
C PHE A 10 -2.81 -20.07 -37.57
N ALA A 11 -1.89 -20.80 -36.94
CA ALA A 11 -0.96 -20.25 -35.95
C ALA A 11 -0.02 -19.20 -36.57
N ALA A 12 0.54 -19.46 -37.75
CA ALA A 12 1.40 -18.51 -38.46
C ALA A 12 0.63 -17.25 -38.90
N HIS A 13 -0.65 -17.37 -39.25
CA HIS A 13 -1.47 -16.20 -39.59
C HIS A 13 -1.83 -15.38 -38.34
N GLN A 14 -2.12 -16.02 -37.21
CA GLN A 14 -2.33 -15.32 -35.93
C GLN A 14 -1.05 -14.67 -35.40
N ASP A 15 0.10 -15.30 -35.61
CA ASP A 15 1.40 -14.74 -35.22
C ASP A 15 1.79 -13.57 -36.14
N ALA A 16 1.55 -13.70 -37.45
CA ALA A 16 1.72 -12.61 -38.40
C ALA A 16 0.77 -11.43 -38.11
N THR A 17 -0.47 -11.65 -37.66
CA THR A 17 -1.36 -10.54 -37.24
C THR A 17 -0.99 -9.99 -35.87
N ARG A 18 -0.37 -10.76 -34.97
CA ARG A 18 0.27 -10.21 -33.76
C ARG A 18 1.45 -9.31 -34.12
N PHE A 19 2.29 -9.69 -35.08
CA PHE A 19 3.44 -8.87 -35.49
C PHE A 19 3.10 -7.73 -36.45
N ALA A 20 2.04 -7.86 -37.27
CA ALA A 20 1.63 -6.84 -38.24
C ALA A 20 0.43 -5.98 -37.80
N GLY A 21 -0.26 -6.36 -36.71
CA GLY A 21 -1.48 -5.70 -36.25
C GLY A 21 -1.49 -5.27 -34.78
N ALA A 22 -0.50 -5.64 -33.97
CA ALA A 22 -0.41 -5.20 -32.57
C ALA A 22 0.67 -4.12 -32.40
N GLY A 23 0.23 -2.88 -32.22
CA GLY A 23 0.91 -1.93 -31.33
C GLY A 23 2.26 -1.36 -31.75
N HIS A 24 2.76 -1.56 -32.97
CA HIS A 24 3.94 -0.80 -33.42
C HIS A 24 3.55 0.67 -33.63
N VAL A 25 3.72 1.47 -32.58
CA VAL A 25 3.62 2.93 -32.66
C VAL A 25 4.88 3.44 -33.37
N ASP A 26 4.71 4.16 -34.48
CA ASP A 26 5.82 4.83 -35.14
C ASP A 26 6.27 6.05 -34.32
N LEU A 27 7.23 5.82 -33.43
CA LEU A 27 7.77 6.86 -32.54
C LEU A 27 8.48 7.99 -33.29
N LYS A 28 8.85 7.81 -34.56
CA LYS A 28 9.63 8.82 -35.31
C LYS A 28 8.82 10.05 -35.69
N ASN A 29 7.50 9.90 -35.80
CA ASN A 29 6.58 10.96 -36.22
C ASN A 29 5.59 11.34 -35.11
N ILE A 30 5.88 10.96 -33.86
CA ILE A 30 4.95 11.16 -32.76
C ILE A 30 4.95 12.60 -32.27
N GLY A 31 3.75 13.17 -32.13
CA GLY A 31 3.57 14.52 -31.60
C GLY A 31 3.57 14.60 -30.09
N GLU A 32 3.63 15.83 -29.55
CA GLU A 32 3.53 16.06 -28.11
C GLU A 32 2.21 15.55 -27.52
N ALA A 33 1.10 15.71 -28.27
CA ALA A 33 -0.21 15.25 -27.84
C ALA A 33 -0.28 13.72 -27.70
N GLU A 34 0.23 12.99 -28.69
CA GLU A 34 0.25 11.52 -28.69
C GLU A 34 1.21 10.97 -27.61
N ALA A 35 2.37 11.60 -27.44
CA ALA A 35 3.32 11.23 -26.39
C ALA A 35 2.73 11.43 -24.97
N ARG A 36 1.99 12.52 -24.74
CA ARG A 36 1.29 12.74 -23.46
C ARG A 36 0.20 11.69 -23.22
N LYS A 37 -0.54 11.29 -24.27
CA LYS A 37 -1.54 10.22 -24.17
C LYS A 37 -0.91 8.88 -23.79
N LEU A 38 0.19 8.50 -24.46
CA LEU A 38 0.97 7.30 -24.10
C LEU A 38 1.44 7.33 -22.65
N MET A 39 1.99 8.46 -22.20
CA MET A 39 2.42 8.62 -20.80
C MET A 39 1.26 8.45 -19.82
N SER A 40 0.09 9.04 -20.11
CA SER A 40 -1.09 8.93 -19.25
C SER A 40 -1.62 7.50 -19.21
N ALA A 41 -1.67 6.81 -20.35
CA ALA A 41 -2.11 5.41 -20.44
C ALA A 41 -1.16 4.48 -19.69
N GLU A 42 0.16 4.64 -19.87
CA GLU A 42 1.17 3.82 -19.21
C GLU A 42 1.20 4.09 -17.70
N HIS A 43 1.10 5.35 -17.27
CA HIS A 43 0.96 5.70 -15.86
C HIS A 43 -0.26 5.05 -15.22
N LYS A 44 -1.41 5.06 -15.91
CA LYS A 44 -2.65 4.44 -15.43
C LYS A 44 -2.51 2.92 -15.33
N ALA A 45 -1.78 2.28 -16.25
CA ALA A 45 -1.53 0.85 -16.23
C ALA A 45 -0.53 0.44 -15.14
N LEU A 46 0.52 1.23 -14.91
CA LEU A 46 1.55 0.96 -13.90
C LEU A 46 1.13 1.36 -12.48
N GLY A 47 0.29 2.39 -12.35
CA GLY A 47 -0.05 3.04 -11.08
C GLY A 47 1.02 4.02 -10.56
N TYR A 48 2.04 4.31 -11.36
CA TYR A 48 3.12 5.26 -11.06
C TYR A 48 3.71 5.84 -12.35
N ARG A 49 4.59 6.84 -12.23
CA ARG A 49 5.25 7.48 -13.37
C ARG A 49 6.10 6.48 -14.16
N PRO A 50 5.91 6.36 -15.49
CA PRO A 50 6.70 5.45 -16.33
C PRO A 50 8.21 5.63 -16.10
N PRO A 51 8.98 4.54 -15.95
CA PRO A 51 10.41 4.62 -15.75
C PRO A 51 11.13 5.12 -17.02
N PRO A 52 12.36 5.64 -16.88
CA PRO A 52 13.18 5.96 -18.06
C PRO A 52 13.43 4.72 -18.90
N GLY A 53 13.38 4.86 -20.22
CA GLY A 53 13.51 3.74 -21.17
C GLY A 53 12.20 2.99 -21.44
N SER A 54 11.07 3.45 -20.88
CA SER A 54 9.75 2.99 -21.33
C SER A 54 9.37 3.54 -22.70
N LEU A 55 8.31 2.98 -23.27
CA LEU A 55 7.74 3.43 -24.53
C LEU A 55 7.26 4.89 -24.43
N ALA A 56 6.57 5.27 -23.34
CA ALA A 56 6.17 6.67 -23.13
C ALA A 56 7.38 7.60 -22.97
N ALA A 57 8.42 7.19 -22.25
CA ALA A 57 9.63 8.00 -22.08
C ALA A 57 10.33 8.25 -23.44
N THR A 58 10.38 7.21 -24.29
CA THR A 58 10.95 7.30 -25.64
C THR A 58 10.09 8.19 -26.55
N ALA A 59 8.77 8.03 -26.49
CA ALA A 59 7.82 8.86 -27.22
C ALA A 59 7.95 10.36 -26.86
N GLN A 60 8.11 10.69 -25.58
CA GLN A 60 8.34 12.07 -25.14
C GLN A 60 9.67 12.63 -25.65
N ALA A 61 10.72 11.82 -25.68
CA ALA A 61 12.03 12.24 -26.18
C ALA A 61 12.00 12.52 -27.69
N GLU A 62 11.25 11.74 -28.48
CA GLU A 62 11.06 11.99 -29.91
C GLU A 62 10.13 13.18 -30.17
N ALA A 63 9.01 13.28 -29.43
CA ALA A 63 8.10 14.42 -29.53
C ALA A 63 8.78 15.75 -29.21
N ALA A 64 9.76 15.77 -28.29
CA ALA A 64 10.54 16.97 -28.00
C ALA A 64 11.38 17.46 -29.19
N LYS A 65 11.73 16.58 -30.14
CA LYS A 65 12.42 16.95 -31.39
C LYS A 65 11.44 17.48 -32.44
N HIS A 66 10.19 17.02 -32.39
CA HIS A 66 9.16 17.32 -33.39
C HIS A 66 7.79 17.60 -32.71
N PRO A 67 7.63 18.73 -31.99
CA PRO A 67 6.42 18.98 -31.19
C PRO A 67 5.15 19.08 -32.04
N ASP A 68 5.28 19.54 -33.29
CA ASP A 68 4.19 19.71 -34.26
C ASP A 68 3.92 18.46 -35.12
N ALA A 69 4.68 17.38 -34.95
CA ALA A 69 4.41 16.14 -35.67
C ALA A 69 3.11 15.48 -35.19
N SER A 70 2.50 14.66 -36.04
CA SER A 70 1.34 13.84 -35.67
C SER A 70 1.42 12.54 -36.44
N ALA A 71 1.52 11.42 -35.74
CA ALA A 71 1.51 10.10 -36.34
C ALA A 71 0.10 9.69 -36.78
N ASN A 72 -0.95 10.45 -36.40
CA ASN A 72 -2.35 10.13 -36.60
C ASN A 72 -2.69 8.70 -36.13
N THR A 73 -2.02 8.27 -35.06
CA THR A 73 -2.21 6.91 -34.53
C THR A 73 -3.54 6.87 -33.80
N PRO A 74 -4.43 5.89 -34.07
CA PRO A 74 -5.68 5.77 -33.36
C PRO A 74 -5.42 5.60 -31.85
N GLU A 75 -6.19 6.32 -31.04
CA GLU A 75 -6.00 6.38 -29.58
C GLU A 75 -6.03 4.99 -28.93
N GLN A 76 -6.89 4.10 -29.40
CA GLN A 76 -6.97 2.71 -28.93
C GLN A 76 -5.66 1.93 -29.14
N ALA A 77 -4.93 2.19 -30.24
CA ALA A 77 -3.65 1.54 -30.49
C ALA A 77 -2.55 2.08 -29.56
N LEU A 78 -2.58 3.38 -29.24
CA LEU A 78 -1.66 3.97 -28.25
C LEU A 78 -1.91 3.38 -26.86
N GLU A 79 -3.18 3.28 -26.45
CA GLU A 79 -3.54 2.67 -25.16
C GLU A 79 -3.10 1.22 -25.06
N GLN A 80 -3.33 0.42 -26.12
CA GLN A 80 -2.93 -0.98 -26.14
C GLN A 80 -1.40 -1.12 -26.05
N ALA A 81 -0.65 -0.33 -26.81
CA ALA A 81 0.82 -0.35 -26.76
C ALA A 81 1.36 0.04 -25.36
N ALA A 82 0.72 1.02 -24.70
CA ALA A 82 1.08 1.43 -23.35
C ALA A 82 0.82 0.33 -22.31
N ILE A 83 -0.31 -0.40 -22.42
CA ILE A 83 -0.61 -1.52 -21.52
C ILE A 83 0.39 -2.66 -21.70
N GLU A 84 0.73 -3.00 -22.93
CA GLU A 84 1.72 -4.04 -23.24
C GLU A 84 3.11 -3.68 -22.69
N ASP A 85 3.54 -2.43 -22.83
CA ASP A 85 4.81 -1.96 -22.27
C ASP A 85 4.81 -1.97 -20.73
N ALA A 86 3.70 -1.58 -20.11
CA ALA A 86 3.54 -1.64 -18.67
C ALA A 86 3.67 -3.08 -18.12
N ILE A 87 3.08 -4.06 -18.80
CA ILE A 87 3.20 -5.49 -18.45
C ILE A 87 4.66 -5.96 -18.58
N ARG A 88 5.35 -5.55 -19.65
CA ARG A 88 6.78 -5.84 -19.85
C ARG A 88 7.63 -5.26 -18.72
N ILE A 89 7.39 -4.01 -18.32
CA ILE A 89 8.11 -3.34 -17.24
C ILE A 89 7.86 -4.00 -15.89
N GLN A 90 6.61 -4.35 -15.58
CA GLN A 90 6.29 -5.08 -14.36
C GLN A 90 7.02 -6.43 -14.30
N SER A 91 7.08 -7.14 -15.43
CA SER A 91 7.78 -8.42 -15.53
C SER A 91 9.31 -8.28 -15.36
N LEU A 92 9.91 -7.19 -15.86
CA LEU A 92 11.33 -6.90 -15.65
C LEU A 92 11.63 -6.53 -14.19
N LYS A 93 10.76 -5.74 -13.56
CA LYS A 93 10.95 -5.29 -12.19
C LYS A 93 10.94 -6.43 -11.18
N SER A 94 10.13 -7.48 -11.39
CA SER A 94 10.17 -8.66 -10.51
C SER A 94 11.49 -9.41 -10.58
N ILE A 95 12.15 -9.44 -11.74
CA ILE A 95 13.45 -10.13 -11.93
C ILE A 95 14.59 -9.40 -11.22
N ASP A 96 14.59 -8.07 -11.25
CA ASP A 96 15.65 -7.27 -10.61
C ASP A 96 15.58 -7.30 -9.08
N VAL A 97 14.38 -7.45 -8.50
CA VAL A 97 14.23 -7.60 -7.04
C VAL A 97 14.87 -8.90 -6.55
N ASP A 98 14.71 -9.99 -7.29
CA ASP A 98 15.32 -11.29 -6.94
C ASP A 98 16.85 -11.27 -7.08
N GLN A 99 17.40 -10.56 -8.08
CA GLN A 99 18.86 -10.40 -8.23
C GLN A 99 19.45 -9.42 -7.20
N ALA A 100 18.75 -8.34 -6.86
CA ALA A 100 19.19 -7.39 -5.84
C ALA A 100 19.23 -8.03 -4.44
N GLN A 101 18.26 -8.89 -4.10
CA GLN A 101 18.26 -9.62 -2.84
C GLN A 101 19.37 -10.69 -2.76
N ALA A 102 19.73 -11.33 -3.87
CA ALA A 102 20.86 -12.27 -3.92
C ALA A 102 22.24 -11.59 -3.79
N SER A 103 22.38 -10.36 -4.28
CA SER A 103 23.65 -9.60 -4.23
C SER A 103 23.91 -8.88 -2.89
N SER A 104 22.87 -8.61 -2.10
CA SER A 104 23.00 -7.95 -0.78
C SER A 104 23.54 -8.88 0.32
N ALA A 105 23.54 -10.21 0.12
CA ALA A 105 24.04 -11.20 1.08
C ALA A 105 25.57 -11.42 1.04
N LYS A 106 26.36 -10.63 0.29
CA LYS A 106 27.79 -10.92 0.03
C LYS A 106 28.80 -9.89 0.52
N HIS A 107 28.46 -9.06 1.49
CA HIS A 107 29.45 -8.27 2.24
C HIS A 107 29.50 -8.69 3.72
N PRO A 108 30.24 -9.76 4.08
CA PRO A 108 30.71 -9.92 5.44
C PRO A 108 31.87 -8.94 5.65
N ASP A 109 31.62 -7.98 6.52
CA ASP A 109 32.62 -7.08 7.10
C ASP A 109 33.77 -7.92 7.67
N ALA A 110 34.97 -7.69 7.12
CA ALA A 110 36.19 -8.38 7.46
C ALA A 110 36.78 -7.75 8.73
N SER A 111 36.24 -8.08 9.90
CA SER A 111 36.94 -7.84 11.17
C SER A 111 36.37 -8.66 12.33
N SER A 112 36.66 -9.97 12.35
CA SER A 112 37.11 -10.64 13.58
C SER A 112 37.51 -12.08 13.25
N GLY A 113 38.78 -12.40 13.47
CA GLY A 113 39.33 -13.71 13.22
C GLY A 113 38.81 -14.73 14.23
N LEU A 114 38.09 -15.74 13.74
CA LEU A 114 37.92 -17.02 14.41
C LEU A 114 38.01 -18.15 13.36
N PRO A 115 38.78 -19.22 13.62
CA PRO A 115 39.08 -20.25 12.61
C PRO A 115 37.87 -21.14 12.29
N SER A 116 37.40 -21.06 11.04
CA SER A 116 36.18 -21.71 10.54
C SER A 116 36.28 -23.21 10.24
N HIS A 117 37.23 -23.93 10.85
CA HIS A 117 37.44 -25.35 10.53
C HIS A 117 36.77 -26.36 11.47
N GLU A 118 36.17 -25.93 12.59
CA GLU A 118 35.54 -26.85 13.55
C GLU A 118 34.00 -26.98 13.43
N LEU A 119 33.28 -26.03 12.83
CA LEU A 119 31.81 -26.09 12.77
C LEU A 119 31.25 -27.01 11.67
N LYS A 120 32.07 -27.52 10.74
CA LYS A 120 31.62 -28.45 9.69
C LYS A 120 31.70 -29.92 10.08
N ARG A 121 32.31 -30.28 11.22
CA ARG A 121 32.35 -31.69 11.68
C ARG A 121 31.20 -32.08 12.62
N ALA A 122 30.59 -31.13 13.34
CA ALA A 122 29.53 -31.46 14.29
C ALA A 122 28.14 -31.70 13.64
N ALA A 123 27.87 -31.14 12.45
CA ALA A 123 26.54 -31.24 11.83
C ALA A 123 26.30 -32.53 11.01
N ILE A 124 27.31 -33.39 10.85
CA ILE A 124 27.17 -34.64 10.07
C ILE A 124 26.95 -35.86 10.98
N GLU A 125 27.24 -35.78 12.28
CA GLU A 125 27.11 -36.93 13.20
C GLU A 125 25.71 -37.12 13.81
N ASP A 126 24.84 -36.09 13.80
CA ASP A 126 23.49 -36.18 14.38
C ASP A 126 22.44 -36.79 13.43
N ALA A 127 22.66 -36.74 12.11
CA ALA A 127 21.72 -37.30 11.12
C ALA A 127 21.77 -38.84 11.05
N ALA A 128 22.83 -39.48 11.58
CA ALA A 128 23.01 -40.93 11.51
C ALA A 128 22.35 -41.72 12.66
N GLN A 129 21.96 -41.07 13.77
CA GLN A 129 21.31 -41.75 14.90
C GLN A 129 19.78 -41.89 14.74
N ILE A 130 19.13 -41.06 13.93
CA ILE A 130 17.67 -41.14 13.73
C ILE A 130 17.29 -42.34 12.84
N ALA A 131 18.13 -42.74 11.88
CA ALA A 131 17.86 -43.88 11.01
C ALA A 131 18.00 -45.26 11.68
N LYS A 132 18.49 -45.34 12.93
CA LYS A 132 18.71 -46.62 13.63
C LYS A 132 17.58 -47.02 14.60
N LEU A 133 16.55 -46.19 14.77
CA LEU A 133 15.42 -46.47 15.68
C LEU A 133 14.10 -46.85 14.99
N GLU A 134 14.02 -46.85 13.65
CA GLU A 134 12.78 -47.16 12.93
C GLU A 134 12.66 -48.63 12.45
N GLY A 135 13.51 -49.52 12.96
CA GLY A 135 13.58 -50.92 12.50
C GLY A 135 12.58 -51.93 13.10
N GLU A 136 11.87 -51.63 14.19
CA GLU A 136 11.14 -52.68 14.93
C GLU A 136 9.81 -52.24 15.56
N ARG A 137 8.86 -51.70 14.79
CA ARG A 137 7.44 -51.72 15.21
C ARG A 137 6.50 -51.97 14.04
N GLY A 138 6.37 -53.25 13.68
CA GLY A 138 5.21 -53.72 12.93
C GLY A 138 3.95 -53.62 13.80
N VAL A 139 3.15 -52.58 13.57
CA VAL A 139 1.79 -52.46 14.11
C VAL A 139 0.83 -52.55 12.93
N PRO A 140 -0.13 -53.50 12.92
CA PRO A 140 -1.03 -53.70 11.79
C PRO A 140 -1.97 -52.50 11.61
N LEU A 141 -1.92 -51.92 10.41
CA LEU A 141 -2.63 -50.72 9.94
C LEU A 141 -4.11 -50.95 9.58
N SER A 142 -4.77 -51.87 10.28
CA SER A 142 -6.21 -52.07 10.14
C SER A 142 -6.85 -51.73 11.47
N GLN A 143 -7.71 -50.71 11.48
CA GLN A 143 -8.67 -50.39 12.55
C GLN A 143 -8.27 -49.24 13.51
N VAL A 144 -8.04 -48.05 12.97
CA VAL A 144 -8.27 -46.80 13.71
C VAL A 144 -9.33 -46.00 12.95
N GLY A 145 -10.50 -45.84 13.54
CA GLY A 145 -11.63 -45.10 12.97
C GLY A 145 -11.37 -43.60 12.98
N ILE A 146 -10.91 -43.05 11.86
CA ILE A 146 -10.63 -41.62 11.67
C ILE A 146 -11.90 -40.86 11.24
N GLY A 147 -13.05 -41.17 11.85
CA GLY A 147 -14.36 -40.69 11.39
C GLY A 147 -15.01 -39.59 12.22
N ILE A 148 -14.62 -39.41 13.48
CA ILE A 148 -15.37 -38.59 14.45
C ILE A 148 -14.55 -37.40 14.98
N GLU A 149 -13.22 -37.46 14.89
CA GLU A 149 -12.36 -36.41 15.45
C GLU A 149 -12.17 -35.20 14.52
N THR A 150 -12.47 -35.31 13.22
CA THR A 150 -12.35 -34.18 12.29
C THR A 150 -13.35 -33.07 12.63
N ALA A 151 -14.57 -33.43 13.03
CA ALA A 151 -15.59 -32.46 13.43
C ALA A 151 -15.22 -31.74 14.73
N ALA A 152 -14.66 -32.47 15.70
CA ALA A 152 -14.18 -31.89 16.96
C ALA A 152 -12.98 -30.95 16.72
N LEU A 153 -12.06 -31.34 15.85
CA LEU A 153 -10.92 -30.52 15.44
C LEU A 153 -11.35 -29.24 14.71
N THR A 154 -12.32 -29.31 13.79
CA THR A 154 -12.84 -28.11 13.13
C THR A 154 -13.54 -27.15 14.10
N LYS A 155 -14.26 -27.68 15.09
CA LYS A 155 -14.92 -26.84 16.11
C LYS A 155 -13.89 -26.15 17.01
N ALA A 156 -12.86 -26.87 17.45
CA ALA A 156 -11.78 -26.32 18.26
C ALA A 156 -10.99 -25.23 17.49
N ALA A 157 -10.73 -25.45 16.19
CA ALA A 157 -10.05 -24.45 15.35
C ALA A 157 -10.85 -23.16 15.18
N VAL A 158 -12.18 -23.24 15.08
CA VAL A 158 -13.05 -22.05 14.99
C VAL A 158 -13.14 -21.31 16.32
N GLU A 159 -13.22 -22.01 17.45
CA GLU A 159 -13.20 -21.39 18.78
C GLU A 159 -11.86 -20.70 19.06
N ASP A 160 -10.74 -21.31 18.66
CA ASP A 160 -9.40 -20.72 18.80
C ASP A 160 -9.22 -19.49 17.91
N ALA A 161 -9.64 -19.55 16.64
CA ALA A 161 -9.65 -18.39 15.74
C ALA A 161 -10.48 -17.22 16.30
N ARG A 162 -11.61 -17.52 16.94
CA ARG A 162 -12.47 -16.52 17.58
C ARG A 162 -11.82 -15.95 18.84
N ALA A 163 -11.14 -16.76 19.64
CA ALA A 163 -10.39 -16.32 20.81
C ALA A 163 -9.19 -15.44 20.42
N ILE A 164 -8.52 -15.75 19.31
CA ILE A 164 -7.46 -14.93 18.73
C ILE A 164 -7.99 -13.57 18.28
N GLU A 165 -9.14 -13.51 17.59
CA GLU A 165 -9.75 -12.24 17.19
C GLU A 165 -10.17 -11.39 18.40
N THR A 166 -10.75 -11.99 19.44
CA THR A 166 -11.06 -11.30 20.71
C THR A 166 -9.79 -10.79 21.39
N ARG A 167 -8.72 -11.59 21.43
CA ARG A 167 -7.41 -11.17 21.98
C ARG A 167 -6.72 -10.13 21.10
N ARG A 168 -7.03 -10.07 19.80
CA ARG A 168 -6.53 -9.07 18.85
C ARG A 168 -7.31 -7.76 18.94
N GLN A 169 -8.57 -7.80 19.37
CA GLN A 169 -9.30 -6.60 19.83
C GLN A 169 -8.79 -6.13 21.20
N GLU A 170 -8.23 -7.03 22.02
CA GLU A 170 -7.42 -6.72 23.19
C GLU A 170 -5.96 -6.42 22.79
N THR A 171 -5.72 -5.49 21.86
CA THR A 171 -4.35 -5.08 21.51
C THR A 171 -3.69 -4.32 22.66
N VAL A 172 -2.93 -5.05 23.45
CA VAL A 172 -1.92 -4.52 24.36
C VAL A 172 -0.55 -4.87 23.78
N ASP A 173 0.32 -3.88 23.63
CA ASP A 173 1.67 -4.11 23.12
C ASP A 173 2.57 -4.85 24.14
N ALA A 174 3.80 -5.21 23.73
CA ALA A 174 4.76 -5.96 24.56
C ALA A 174 5.22 -5.23 25.85
N ASN A 175 4.77 -3.98 26.06
CA ASN A 175 4.97 -3.19 27.27
C ASN A 175 3.69 -3.02 28.11
N GLY A 176 2.55 -3.59 27.70
CA GLY A 176 1.29 -3.47 28.44
C GLY A 176 0.54 -2.15 28.20
N THR A 177 0.83 -1.43 27.11
CA THR A 177 0.13 -0.22 26.71
C THR A 177 -1.00 -0.58 25.73
N ALA A 178 -2.23 -0.19 26.08
CA ALA A 178 -3.38 -0.38 25.22
C ALA A 178 -3.22 0.44 23.93
N VAL A 179 -3.28 -0.22 22.78
CA VAL A 179 -3.44 0.49 21.50
C VAL A 179 -4.89 0.96 21.44
N PRO A 180 -5.16 2.26 21.29
CA PRO A 180 -6.52 2.78 21.35
C PRO A 180 -7.33 2.22 20.18
N ALA A 181 -8.51 1.67 20.51
CA ALA A 181 -9.55 1.33 19.56
C ALA A 181 -9.74 2.46 18.55
N ASP A 182 -9.64 2.15 17.25
CA ASP A 182 -9.90 3.03 16.10
C ASP A 182 -9.77 4.52 16.41
N VAL A 183 -8.57 5.09 16.20
CA VAL A 183 -8.36 6.54 16.26
C VAL A 183 -9.37 7.20 15.33
N ASN A 184 -10.43 7.75 15.89
CA ASN A 184 -11.48 8.39 15.12
C ASN A 184 -10.94 9.71 14.60
N VAL A 185 -10.48 9.68 13.36
CA VAL A 185 -9.91 10.81 12.61
C VAL A 185 -10.82 12.04 12.64
N ASN A 186 -12.13 11.82 12.81
CA ASN A 186 -13.13 12.89 12.84
C ASN A 186 -13.21 13.62 14.19
N THR A 187 -12.63 13.08 15.26
CA THR A 187 -12.62 13.71 16.59
C THR A 187 -11.22 14.13 17.07
N THR A 188 -10.17 13.80 16.30
CA THR A 188 -8.79 14.14 16.64
C THR A 188 -8.58 15.65 16.64
N THR A 189 -8.01 16.21 17.71
CA THR A 189 -7.67 17.63 17.81
C THR A 189 -6.44 17.99 16.96
N ALA A 190 -6.19 19.28 16.74
CA ALA A 190 -5.00 19.75 16.00
C ALA A 190 -3.69 19.35 16.71
N ASP A 191 -3.65 19.48 18.03
CA ASP A 191 -2.49 19.08 18.84
C ASP A 191 -2.24 17.57 18.78
N GLU A 192 -3.29 16.75 18.85
CA GLU A 192 -3.19 15.30 18.69
C GLU A 192 -2.71 14.91 17.29
N ALA A 193 -3.22 15.57 16.24
CA ALA A 193 -2.77 15.32 14.87
C ALA A 193 -1.27 15.67 14.69
N HIS A 194 -0.82 16.78 15.28
CA HIS A 194 0.59 17.17 15.28
C HIS A 194 1.47 16.21 16.10
N ALA A 195 0.97 15.73 17.24
CA ALA A 195 1.65 14.73 18.05
C ALA A 195 1.83 13.42 17.26
N LEU A 196 0.76 12.93 16.62
CA LEU A 196 0.79 11.75 15.74
C LEU A 196 1.80 11.92 14.59
N GLN A 197 1.80 13.08 13.94
CA GLN A 197 2.76 13.38 12.86
C GLN A 197 4.20 13.37 13.36
N SER A 198 4.45 13.93 14.54
CA SER A 198 5.78 14.00 15.15
C SER A 198 6.29 12.61 15.53
N GLU A 199 5.43 11.75 16.06
CA GLU A 199 5.75 10.36 16.40
C GLU A 199 6.02 9.51 15.15
N GLU A 200 5.17 9.62 14.12
CA GLU A 200 5.41 8.93 12.84
C GLU A 200 6.71 9.42 12.19
N HIS A 201 6.97 10.72 12.17
CA HIS A 201 8.22 11.28 11.63
C HIS A 201 9.45 10.77 12.37
N LYS A 202 9.39 10.72 13.71
CA LYS A 202 10.48 10.21 14.55
C LYS A 202 10.75 8.72 14.29
N THR A 203 9.70 7.95 14.04
CA THR A 203 9.78 6.51 13.80
C THR A 203 10.31 6.20 12.41
N LEU A 204 9.81 6.90 11.39
CA LEU A 204 10.19 6.68 9.99
C LEU A 204 11.52 7.36 9.65
N GLY A 205 11.88 8.43 10.35
CA GLY A 205 13.03 9.28 10.03
C GLY A 205 12.82 10.20 8.83
N TYR A 206 11.57 10.32 8.34
CA TYR A 206 11.19 11.21 7.24
C TYR A 206 9.72 11.63 7.37
N ARG A 207 9.30 12.60 6.55
CA ARG A 207 7.94 13.14 6.54
C ARG A 207 6.91 12.04 6.26
N PRO A 208 5.86 11.91 7.10
CA PRO A 208 4.82 10.92 6.87
C PRO A 208 4.22 11.01 5.46
N PRO A 209 4.00 9.87 4.77
CA PRO A 209 3.41 9.86 3.43
C PRO A 209 1.93 10.26 3.46
N THR A 210 1.40 10.73 2.33
CA THR A 210 0.04 11.31 2.19
C THR A 210 -1.14 10.36 2.41
N GLY A 211 -0.89 9.14 2.86
CA GLY A 211 -1.93 8.17 3.25
C GLY A 211 -1.75 7.60 4.65
N SER A 212 -0.77 8.10 5.42
CA SER A 212 -0.55 7.64 6.80
C SER A 212 -1.67 8.13 7.72
N LEU A 213 -1.75 7.53 8.92
CA LEU A 213 -2.75 7.90 9.91
C LEU A 213 -2.57 9.37 10.32
N ALA A 214 -1.33 9.81 10.52
CA ALA A 214 -1.05 11.22 10.81
C ALA A 214 -1.48 12.16 9.66
N ALA A 215 -1.25 11.77 8.40
CA ALA A 215 -1.69 12.55 7.26
C ALA A 215 -3.22 12.62 7.15
N GLN A 216 -3.91 11.53 7.46
CA GLN A 216 -5.38 11.49 7.50
C GLN A 216 -5.94 12.34 8.66
N ALA A 217 -5.33 12.27 9.85
CA ALA A 217 -5.69 13.09 11.00
C ALA A 217 -5.56 14.58 10.68
N GLN A 218 -4.42 14.99 10.11
CA GLN A 218 -4.21 16.38 9.70
C GLN A 218 -5.23 16.80 8.64
N SER A 219 -5.51 15.95 7.64
CA SER A 219 -6.52 16.26 6.64
C SER A 219 -7.92 16.41 7.24
N GLY A 220 -8.26 15.64 8.27
CA GLY A 220 -9.52 15.79 9.02
C GLY A 220 -9.58 17.12 9.76
N VAL A 221 -8.50 17.53 10.42
CA VAL A 221 -8.37 18.82 11.08
C VAL A 221 -8.53 19.97 10.08
N ASP A 222 -7.78 19.94 8.98
CA ASP A 222 -7.80 20.99 7.96
C ASP A 222 -9.19 21.15 7.33
N LYS A 223 -9.92 20.05 7.11
CA LYS A 223 -11.30 20.07 6.60
C LYS A 223 -12.24 20.76 7.58
N ARG A 224 -12.20 20.38 8.86
CA ARG A 224 -13.05 21.00 9.90
C ARG A 224 -12.70 22.47 10.12
N ALA A 225 -11.44 22.84 9.95
CA ALA A 225 -11.01 24.24 10.02
C ALA A 225 -11.57 25.11 8.88
N GLN A 226 -12.05 24.50 7.78
CA GLN A 226 -12.69 25.20 6.65
C GLN A 226 -14.22 25.20 6.72
N GLU A 227 -14.82 24.42 7.63
CA GLU A 227 -16.27 24.40 7.78
C GLU A 227 -16.75 25.64 8.56
N PRO A 228 -17.82 26.32 8.09
CA PRO A 228 -18.41 27.43 8.82
C PRO A 228 -18.86 27.01 10.21
N VAL A 229 -18.53 27.80 11.22
CA VAL A 229 -18.90 27.46 12.60
C VAL A 229 -20.41 27.65 12.78
N THR A 230 -21.11 26.55 13.02
CA THR A 230 -22.55 26.52 13.34
C THR A 230 -22.79 26.50 14.85
N LYS A 231 -24.04 26.78 15.27
CA LYS A 231 -24.42 26.72 16.69
C LYS A 231 -24.33 25.31 17.25
N GLU A 232 -24.65 24.32 16.42
CA GLU A 232 -24.55 22.90 16.75
C GLU A 232 -23.10 22.51 17.01
N LEU A 233 -22.18 22.89 16.11
CA LEU A 233 -20.75 22.62 16.27
C LEU A 233 -20.18 23.31 17.51
N ALA A 234 -20.54 24.58 17.75
CA ALA A 234 -20.11 25.30 18.95
C ALA A 234 -20.60 24.64 20.25
N ALA A 235 -21.85 24.17 20.28
CA ALA A 235 -22.41 23.46 21.42
C ALA A 235 -21.72 22.10 21.65
N GLU A 236 -21.34 21.40 20.59
CA GLU A 236 -20.57 20.15 20.69
C GLU A 236 -19.19 20.39 21.28
N ILE A 237 -18.45 21.38 20.77
CA ILE A 237 -17.13 21.78 21.29
C ILE A 237 -17.24 22.16 22.77
N GLN A 238 -18.25 22.95 23.13
CA GLN A 238 -18.53 23.30 24.52
C GLN A 238 -18.80 22.07 25.40
N GLY A 239 -19.58 21.10 24.91
CA GLY A 239 -19.86 19.86 25.62
C GLY A 239 -18.63 18.99 25.81
N GLN A 240 -17.77 18.90 24.80
CA GLN A 240 -16.49 18.18 24.87
C GLN A 240 -15.54 18.84 25.88
N GLU A 241 -15.40 20.16 25.83
CA GLU A 241 -14.54 20.91 26.75
C GLU A 241 -15.04 20.82 28.20
N HIS A 242 -16.35 20.98 28.41
CA HIS A 242 -16.95 20.81 29.74
C HIS A 242 -16.75 19.39 30.28
N LYS A 243 -16.83 18.36 29.43
CA LYS A 243 -16.58 16.97 29.84
C LYS A 243 -15.11 16.73 30.18
N ALA A 244 -14.19 17.34 29.43
CA ALA A 244 -12.75 17.20 29.65
C ALA A 244 -12.29 17.93 30.93
N VAL A 245 -12.76 19.16 31.13
CA VAL A 245 -12.31 20.02 32.22
C VAL A 245 -13.16 19.85 33.49
N GLY A 246 -14.42 19.42 33.34
CA GLY A 246 -15.34 19.19 34.45
C GLY A 246 -16.03 20.45 34.98
N HIS A 247 -15.87 21.61 34.32
CA HIS A 247 -16.55 22.86 34.65
C HIS A 247 -16.90 23.66 33.38
N LEU A 248 -17.65 24.75 33.55
CA LEU A 248 -17.98 25.65 32.44
C LEU A 248 -16.70 26.20 31.78
N PRO A 249 -16.63 26.29 30.44
CA PRO A 249 -15.50 26.87 29.74
C PRO A 249 -15.30 28.33 30.16
N GLU A 250 -14.03 28.73 30.32
CA GLU A 250 -13.66 30.09 30.66
C GLU A 250 -13.76 31.03 29.45
N SER A 251 -13.92 32.34 29.70
CA SER A 251 -13.88 33.34 28.63
C SER A 251 -12.50 33.34 27.97
N GLY A 252 -12.46 33.10 26.65
CA GLY A 252 -11.22 32.97 25.88
C GLY A 252 -10.84 31.53 25.57
N SER A 253 -11.62 30.54 26.02
CA SER A 253 -11.43 29.16 25.60
C SER A 253 -11.87 28.91 24.15
N LEU A 254 -11.54 27.70 23.65
CA LEU A 254 -11.93 27.25 22.32
C LEU A 254 -13.46 27.28 22.16
N ALA A 255 -14.19 26.71 23.13
CA ALA A 255 -15.65 26.72 23.13
C ALA A 255 -16.23 28.13 23.13
N ALA A 256 -15.69 29.04 23.94
CA ALA A 256 -16.16 30.43 23.98
C ALA A 256 -15.94 31.15 22.64
N THR A 257 -14.80 30.89 21.99
CA THR A 257 -14.47 31.45 20.67
C THR A 257 -15.37 30.88 19.59
N ALA A 258 -15.57 29.55 19.57
CA ALA A 258 -16.47 28.88 18.62
C ALA A 258 -17.91 29.40 18.76
N GLN A 259 -18.41 29.59 19.99
CA GLN A 259 -19.73 30.13 20.23
C GLN A 259 -19.88 31.57 19.76
N SER A 260 -18.86 32.42 19.98
CA SER A 260 -18.83 33.78 19.46
C SER A 260 -18.86 33.81 17.92
N LEU A 261 -18.15 32.91 17.25
CA LEU A 261 -18.16 32.79 15.79
C LEU A 261 -19.54 32.33 15.28
N ALA A 262 -20.11 31.30 15.90
CA ALA A 262 -21.43 30.79 15.56
C ALA A 262 -22.53 31.86 15.69
N ASP A 263 -22.48 32.66 16.77
CA ASP A 263 -23.43 33.76 16.97
C ASP A 263 -23.25 34.87 15.94
N LYS A 264 -22.00 35.22 15.57
CA LYS A 264 -21.72 36.18 14.51
C LYS A 264 -22.28 35.69 13.17
N ASN A 265 -21.94 34.45 12.78
CA ASN A 265 -22.41 33.83 11.54
C ASN A 265 -23.95 33.76 11.49
N ALA A 266 -24.61 33.44 12.60
CA ALA A 266 -26.07 33.44 12.68
C ALA A 266 -26.69 34.85 12.53
N ASN A 267 -25.99 35.89 12.97
CA ASN A 267 -26.48 37.27 12.94
C ASN A 267 -26.26 37.95 11.59
N ASP A 268 -25.13 37.70 10.93
CA ASP A 268 -24.76 38.37 9.68
C ASP A 268 -24.74 37.47 8.44
N GLY A 269 -24.97 36.17 8.60
CA GLY A 269 -24.91 35.19 7.51
C GLY A 269 -23.49 34.96 6.98
N GLY A 270 -22.46 35.28 7.76
CA GLY A 270 -21.07 35.03 7.41
C GLY A 270 -20.64 33.57 7.53
N ASP A 271 -19.55 33.23 6.84
CA ASP A 271 -18.98 31.88 6.78
C ASP A 271 -17.67 31.78 7.58
N ARG A 272 -17.62 32.39 8.77
CA ARG A 272 -16.38 32.35 9.58
C ARG A 272 -16.12 30.94 10.05
N THR A 273 -14.86 30.52 9.95
CA THR A 273 -14.44 29.16 10.29
C THR A 273 -13.54 29.16 11.53
N LEU A 274 -13.26 27.98 12.09
CA LEU A 274 -12.31 27.86 13.19
C LEU A 274 -10.87 28.23 12.77
N GLY A 275 -10.53 28.09 11.48
CA GLY A 275 -9.22 28.49 10.96
C GLY A 275 -8.97 30.00 11.02
N ASP A 276 -10.01 30.83 10.95
CA ASP A 276 -9.89 32.30 10.96
C ASP A 276 -9.36 32.86 12.29
N VAL A 277 -9.49 32.10 13.38
CA VAL A 277 -9.00 32.47 14.71
C VAL A 277 -7.62 31.89 15.03
N GLY A 278 -6.98 31.23 14.05
CA GLY A 278 -5.61 30.74 14.16
C GLY A 278 -5.47 29.46 14.99
N LEU A 279 -6.49 28.61 14.95
CA LEU A 279 -6.51 27.29 15.59
C LEU A 279 -6.24 26.17 14.60
#